data_AF-A0A354Q9F7-F1
#
_entry.id   AF-A0A354Q9F7-F1
#
_cell.length_a   1.000
_cell.length_b   1.000
_cell.length_c   1.000
_cell.angle_alpha   90.00
_cell.angle_beta   90.00
_cell.angle_gamma   90.00
#
_symmetry.space_group_name_H-M   'P 1'
#
loop_
_entity.id
_entity.type
_entity.pdbx_description
1 polymer ?
#
loop_
_entity_poly.entity_id
_entity_poly.type
_entity_poly.pdbx_seq_one_letter_code
_entity_poly.pdbx_strand_id
1 'polypeptide(L)'
;MTALVLLGVSPPDRFPLIFYRENCADMQILPSDANPEIFKNAKALLITGTGLSTPSMREATRQAVKVAKESGCAVILDIDYRPVLWGLTDAGDGETRFVASKTVTQELQPFLAELDLIVGTEEEILIAGSEYYETETLESCLADIRKQSSATVVLKRGAEGCEVFSPESSTPISARSFPIEVLNILGAGDAFMSGFLRGWLRNENLETCALYGNACGALVVTRHGCSPASPSFAEIEYFISNFDNFPNLAQHPHQTFWSKMNQLHLRTELRQPQNPERPVREELLILAYDHRTQFEDSCRENDLPLDFISTFKEQVYKGFQKVHEANKNKGLAILIDPEYGQTILNNSADADYVIGVPIEKAGAFPLSWLKDGSLYQQLLERPAGWFVKVLWHFHTQMSPEEKEVQLSQLRKLNEVCTALKRKLMIELIIPEDFPETGSSLGETMSEVYQAGISPFWWKITALDTEKEWQTMTATLDKYDPDVGVIILGKNAPIEQFKTWFSVARSTPHTCGFAIGRSIFWEAWEQFAEGKINKSEVPEMIAERYQQVIDIWHNI
;
A
#
# COMPACT_ATOMS: atom_id res chain seq x y z
N MET A 1 -10.84 21.79 14.97
CA MET A 1 -11.57 20.99 13.94
C MET A 1 -10.58 20.49 12.90
N THR A 2 -10.90 19.45 12.13
CA THR A 2 -10.07 19.05 10.97
C THR A 2 -10.49 19.86 9.76
N ALA A 3 -9.55 20.38 8.98
CA ALA A 3 -9.88 21.07 7.73
C ALA A 3 -10.52 20.10 6.74
N LEU A 4 -11.47 20.60 5.93
CA LEU A 4 -12.17 19.81 4.92
C LEU A 4 -12.19 20.59 3.59
N VAL A 5 -12.11 19.87 2.48
CA VAL A 5 -12.38 20.43 1.15
C VAL A 5 -13.47 19.61 0.48
N LEU A 6 -14.46 20.29 -0.10
CA LEU A 6 -15.47 19.68 -0.95
C LEU A 6 -15.09 19.95 -2.41
N LEU A 7 -14.93 18.88 -3.18
CA LEU A 7 -14.55 18.95 -4.59
C LEU A 7 -15.68 18.37 -5.46
N GLY A 8 -16.09 19.11 -6.48
CA GLY A 8 -16.83 18.56 -7.61
C GLY A 8 -15.87 17.96 -8.63
N VAL A 9 -16.05 16.69 -8.99
CA VAL A 9 -15.26 16.04 -10.04
C VAL A 9 -16.02 16.19 -11.38
N SER A 10 -15.62 17.16 -12.20
CA SER A 10 -16.21 17.42 -13.52
C SER A 10 -15.11 17.53 -14.62
N PRO A 11 -14.36 16.44 -14.86
CA PRO A 11 -13.27 16.42 -15.83
C PRO A 11 -13.74 16.77 -17.26
N PRO A 12 -12.83 17.25 -18.14
CA PRO A 12 -11.39 17.42 -17.88
C PRO A 12 -11.02 18.78 -17.27
N ASP A 13 -11.90 19.79 -17.35
CA ASP A 13 -11.48 21.19 -17.15
C ASP A 13 -12.04 21.88 -15.91
N ARG A 14 -13.06 21.29 -15.25
CA ARG A 14 -13.77 21.98 -14.16
C ARG A 14 -13.77 21.17 -12.87
N PHE A 15 -13.22 21.76 -11.82
CA PHE A 15 -13.05 21.13 -10.52
C PHE A 15 -13.37 22.13 -9.41
N PRO A 16 -14.67 22.46 -9.19
CA PRO A 16 -15.06 23.46 -8.21
C PRO A 16 -14.69 22.98 -6.80
N LEU A 17 -14.04 23.86 -6.05
CA LEU A 17 -13.54 23.59 -4.69
C LEU A 17 -14.21 24.52 -3.69
N ILE A 18 -14.58 23.97 -2.53
CA ILE A 18 -15.00 24.75 -1.37
C ILE A 18 -14.11 24.34 -0.20
N PHE A 19 -13.39 25.30 0.37
CA PHE A 19 -12.52 25.07 1.52
C PHE A 19 -13.25 25.37 2.81
N TYR A 20 -13.40 24.36 3.67
CA TYR A 20 -13.84 24.52 5.05
C TYR A 20 -12.62 24.55 5.96
N ARG A 21 -12.05 25.73 6.12
CA ARG A 21 -10.75 25.95 6.77
C ARG A 21 -10.78 27.17 7.70
N GLU A 22 -11.61 27.09 8.73
CA GLU A 22 -11.68 28.07 9.82
C GLU A 22 -11.44 27.35 11.16
N ASN A 23 -10.54 27.86 12.02
CA ASN A 23 -10.22 27.27 13.33
C ASN A 23 -9.88 25.76 13.27
N CYS A 24 -9.20 25.37 12.19
CA CYS A 24 -8.72 24.01 11.98
C CYS A 24 -7.36 23.76 12.66
N ALA A 25 -7.00 22.49 12.83
CA ALA A 25 -5.86 22.07 13.64
C ALA A 25 -4.53 22.72 13.21
N ASP A 26 -4.27 22.86 11.92
CA ASP A 26 -3.09 23.53 11.36
C ASP A 26 -3.04 25.03 11.67
N MET A 27 -4.19 25.68 11.87
CA MET A 27 -4.27 27.08 12.27
C MET A 27 -4.05 27.29 13.78
N GLN A 28 -3.97 26.22 14.57
CA GLN A 28 -3.72 26.30 16.01
C GLN A 28 -2.25 26.15 16.37
N ILE A 29 -1.36 25.97 15.38
CA ILE A 29 0.08 25.93 15.60
C ILE A 29 0.55 27.32 16.03
N LEU A 30 1.24 27.36 17.17
CA LEU A 30 1.79 28.57 17.77
C LEU A 30 3.31 28.64 17.55
N PRO A 31 3.92 29.83 17.65
CA PRO A 31 5.38 29.97 17.61
C PRO A 31 6.10 29.08 18.64
N SER A 32 5.51 28.84 19.80
CA SER A 32 6.06 27.97 20.85
C SER A 32 6.13 26.49 20.48
N ASP A 33 5.38 26.05 19.46
CA ASP A 33 5.34 24.65 19.02
C ASP A 33 6.55 24.29 18.14
N ALA A 34 7.34 25.28 17.70
CA ALA A 34 8.58 25.09 16.96
C ALA A 34 9.69 24.51 17.86
N ASN A 35 9.52 23.25 18.28
CA ASN A 35 10.46 22.52 19.13
C ASN A 35 11.71 22.11 18.32
N PRO A 36 12.92 22.57 18.68
CA PRO A 36 14.16 22.22 17.98
C PRO A 36 14.43 20.72 17.84
N GLU A 37 13.95 19.89 18.78
CA GLU A 37 14.15 18.44 18.72
C GLU A 37 13.43 17.79 17.53
N ILE A 38 12.34 18.38 17.03
CA ILE A 38 11.66 17.90 15.82
C ILE A 38 12.58 18.13 14.61
N PHE A 39 13.17 19.32 14.51
CA PHE A 39 13.99 19.73 13.36
C PHE A 39 15.35 19.01 13.32
N LYS A 40 15.94 18.71 14.48
CA LYS A 40 17.18 17.90 14.54
C LYS A 40 17.04 16.51 13.91
N ASN A 41 15.81 16.00 13.81
CA ASN A 41 15.49 14.71 13.19
C ASN A 41 14.94 14.87 11.75
N ALA A 42 14.97 16.07 11.18
CA ALA A 42 14.45 16.39 9.86
C ALA A 42 15.57 16.92 8.94
N LYS A 43 15.47 16.63 7.64
CA LYS A 43 16.36 17.20 6.62
C LYS A 43 15.92 18.56 6.13
N ALA A 44 14.61 18.81 6.12
CA ALA A 44 14.04 20.03 5.60
C ALA A 44 12.69 20.35 6.27
N LEU A 45 12.34 21.62 6.29
CA LEU A 45 11.01 22.16 6.60
C LEU A 45 10.36 22.63 5.30
N LEU A 46 9.21 22.07 4.96
CA LEU A 46 8.35 22.61 3.90
C LEU A 46 7.27 23.50 4.51
N ILE A 47 7.20 24.74 4.02
CA ILE A 47 6.14 25.70 4.33
C ILE A 47 5.29 25.93 3.09
N THR A 48 4.05 26.35 3.29
CA THR A 48 3.12 26.66 2.18
C THR A 48 2.69 28.13 2.24
N GLY A 49 2.37 28.74 1.11
CA GLY A 49 1.75 30.08 1.10
C GLY A 49 0.37 30.08 1.77
N THR A 50 -0.38 28.98 1.70
CA THR A 50 -1.58 28.78 2.55
C THR A 50 -1.24 28.89 4.05
N GLY A 51 -0.08 28.37 4.47
CA GLY A 51 0.47 28.52 5.83
C GLY A 51 0.80 29.96 6.23
N LEU A 52 0.77 30.90 5.29
CA LEU A 52 1.03 32.32 5.51
C LEU A 52 -0.24 33.18 5.41
N SER A 53 -1.41 32.57 5.23
CA SER A 53 -2.66 33.31 4.95
C SER A 53 -3.22 34.14 6.11
N THR A 54 -2.81 33.88 7.36
CA THR A 54 -3.30 34.63 8.53
C THR A 54 -2.14 35.14 9.40
N PRO A 55 -2.34 36.22 10.19
CA PRO A 55 -1.30 36.74 11.08
C PRO A 55 -0.71 35.68 12.02
N SER A 56 -1.55 34.87 12.67
CA SER A 56 -1.10 33.84 13.63
C SER A 56 -0.25 32.77 12.95
N MET A 57 -0.69 32.28 11.78
CA MET A 57 0.05 31.25 11.05
C MET A 57 1.38 31.77 10.49
N ARG A 58 1.43 33.04 10.05
CA ARG A 58 2.68 33.67 9.61
C ARG A 58 3.69 33.78 10.74
N GLU A 59 3.25 34.16 11.94
CA GLU A 59 4.12 34.25 13.11
C GLU A 59 4.69 32.88 13.48
N ALA A 60 3.84 31.85 13.52
CA ALA A 60 4.26 30.48 13.78
C ALA A 60 5.23 29.96 12.70
N THR A 61 4.93 30.21 11.43
CA THR A 61 5.78 29.81 10.30
C THR A 61 7.14 30.49 10.33
N ARG A 62 7.20 31.79 10.63
CA ARG A 62 8.47 32.53 10.78
C ARG A 62 9.33 31.94 11.89
N GLN A 63 8.73 31.61 13.02
CA GLN A 63 9.44 30.97 14.12
C GLN A 63 9.91 29.55 13.76
N ALA A 64 9.10 28.76 13.06
CA ALA A 64 9.49 27.44 12.57
C ALA A 64 10.66 27.51 11.57
N VAL A 65 10.63 28.44 10.61
CA VAL A 65 11.72 28.68 9.65
C VAL A 65 13.02 29.03 10.38
N LYS A 66 12.95 29.96 11.34
CA LYS A 66 14.12 30.33 12.16
C LYS A 66 14.72 29.10 12.87
N VAL A 67 13.90 28.34 13.59
CA VAL A 67 14.38 27.16 14.35
C VAL A 67 14.90 26.06 13.43
N ALA A 68 14.26 25.85 12.27
CA ALA A 68 14.69 24.89 11.27
C ALA A 68 16.10 25.22 10.74
N LYS A 69 16.35 26.49 10.40
CA LYS A 69 17.67 26.95 9.94
C LYS A 69 18.73 26.86 11.01
N GLU A 70 18.40 27.27 12.24
CA GLU A 70 19.29 27.11 13.41
C GLU A 70 19.63 25.63 13.68
N SER A 71 18.74 24.71 13.28
CA SER A 71 18.93 23.26 13.39
C SER A 71 19.57 22.62 12.16
N GLY A 72 19.90 23.39 11.11
CA GLY A 72 20.54 22.91 9.89
C GLY A 72 19.61 22.25 8.87
N CYS A 73 18.29 22.43 9.00
CA CYS A 73 17.34 21.98 7.98
C CYS A 73 17.35 22.93 6.78
N ALA A 74 17.13 22.37 5.59
CA ALA A 74 16.77 23.17 4.42
C ALA A 74 15.34 23.73 4.58
N VAL A 75 15.04 24.87 3.98
CA VAL A 75 13.71 25.49 4.00
C VAL A 75 13.14 25.56 2.60
N ILE A 76 11.96 24.96 2.42
CA ILE A 76 11.27 24.82 1.14
C ILE A 76 9.97 25.62 1.20
N LEU A 77 9.65 26.38 0.16
CA LEU A 77 8.36 27.01 -0.03
C LEU A 77 7.61 26.34 -1.19
N ASP A 78 6.48 25.71 -0.90
CA ASP A 78 5.42 25.56 -1.90
C ASP A 78 4.60 26.86 -1.86
N ILE A 79 4.60 27.62 -2.96
CA ILE A 79 3.89 28.92 -2.94
C ILE A 79 2.41 28.70 -2.65
N ASP A 80 1.82 27.57 -3.11
CA ASP A 80 0.44 27.12 -2.81
C ASP A 80 -0.54 28.28 -2.57
N TYR A 81 -0.63 29.17 -3.57
CA TYR A 81 -1.40 30.39 -3.42
C TYR A 81 -2.88 30.09 -3.70
N ARG A 82 -3.72 30.47 -2.74
CA ARG A 82 -5.18 30.28 -2.79
C ARG A 82 -5.88 31.58 -2.42
N PRO A 83 -6.34 32.39 -3.39
CA PRO A 83 -7.00 33.67 -3.13
C PRO A 83 -8.09 33.62 -2.04
N VAL A 84 -8.91 32.56 -2.05
CA VAL A 84 -9.97 32.36 -1.05
C VAL A 84 -9.47 32.24 0.38
N LEU A 85 -8.33 31.57 0.59
CA LEU A 85 -7.75 31.40 1.93
C LEU A 85 -7.11 32.69 2.44
N TRP A 86 -6.74 33.58 1.52
CA TRP A 86 -6.26 34.93 1.81
C TRP A 86 -7.40 35.98 1.90
N GLY A 87 -8.67 35.55 1.78
CA GLY A 87 -9.83 36.43 1.87
C GLY A 87 -10.01 37.37 0.67
N LEU A 88 -9.45 37.02 -0.48
CA LEU A 88 -9.50 37.83 -1.71
C LEU A 88 -10.69 37.47 -2.62
N THR A 89 -11.38 36.37 -2.32
CA THR A 89 -12.60 35.92 -2.99
C THR A 89 -13.64 35.48 -1.96
N ASP A 90 -14.88 35.24 -2.39
CA ASP A 90 -15.93 34.70 -1.54
C ASP A 90 -15.57 33.29 -1.04
N ALA A 91 -16.00 32.91 0.17
CA ALA A 91 -15.66 31.63 0.80
C ALA A 91 -16.05 30.38 -0.03
N GLY A 92 -17.00 30.52 -0.96
CA GLY A 92 -17.41 29.45 -1.88
C GLY A 92 -16.58 29.34 -3.16
N ASP A 93 -15.66 30.27 -3.42
CA ASP A 93 -14.84 30.33 -4.63
C ASP A 93 -13.43 29.80 -4.37
N GLY A 94 -13.29 28.48 -4.27
CA GLY A 94 -11.99 27.80 -4.25
C GLY A 94 -11.43 27.46 -5.64
N GLU A 95 -12.13 27.83 -6.71
CA GLU A 95 -11.72 27.54 -8.10
C GLU A 95 -10.77 28.61 -8.63
N THR A 96 -10.97 29.87 -8.26
CA THR A 96 -10.09 30.99 -8.65
C THR A 96 -8.65 30.75 -8.18
N ARG A 97 -7.72 30.65 -9.14
CA ARG A 97 -6.30 30.38 -8.89
C ARG A 97 -5.45 31.63 -8.69
N PHE A 98 -5.89 32.78 -9.20
CA PHE A 98 -5.12 34.00 -9.12
C PHE A 98 -5.99 35.24 -8.89
N VAL A 99 -5.60 36.02 -7.90
CA VAL A 99 -6.02 37.42 -7.69
C VAL A 99 -4.76 38.20 -7.33
N ALA A 100 -4.49 39.29 -8.03
CA ALA A 100 -3.37 40.16 -7.72
C ALA A 100 -3.52 40.78 -6.32
N SER A 101 -2.49 40.72 -5.48
CA SER A 101 -2.53 41.30 -4.14
C SER A 101 -1.15 41.66 -3.61
N LYS A 102 -0.87 42.97 -3.56
CA LYS A 102 0.37 43.51 -2.99
C LYS A 102 0.60 43.06 -1.56
N THR A 103 -0.49 42.91 -0.78
CA THR A 103 -0.40 42.44 0.60
C THR A 103 0.14 41.02 0.66
N VAL A 104 -0.32 40.13 -0.23
CA VAL A 104 0.19 38.74 -0.29
C VAL A 104 1.67 38.75 -0.67
N THR A 105 2.05 39.49 -1.72
CA THR A 105 3.45 39.59 -2.17
C THR A 105 4.37 40.10 -1.06
N GLN A 106 3.98 41.16 -0.36
CA GLN A 106 4.76 41.74 0.74
C GLN A 106 4.96 40.78 1.93
N GLU A 107 4.10 39.77 2.05
CA GLU A 107 4.17 38.79 3.13
C GLU A 107 4.93 37.53 2.71
N LEU A 108 4.96 37.21 1.41
CA LEU A 108 5.78 36.14 0.84
C LEU A 108 7.25 36.55 0.68
N GLN A 109 7.52 37.73 0.14
CA GLN A 109 8.88 38.19 -0.21
C GLN A 109 9.90 38.14 0.94
N PRO A 110 9.55 38.46 2.20
CA PRO A 110 10.49 38.37 3.32
C PRO A 110 11.06 36.97 3.54
N PHE A 111 10.38 35.91 3.10
CA PHE A 111 10.89 34.55 3.22
C PHE A 111 11.92 34.21 2.15
N LEU A 112 11.89 34.85 0.96
CA LEU A 112 12.65 34.42 -0.22
C LEU A 112 14.15 34.27 0.03
N ALA A 113 14.75 35.21 0.77
CA ALA A 113 16.18 35.18 1.11
C ALA A 113 16.56 34.02 2.04
N GLU A 114 15.58 33.38 2.68
CA GLU A 114 15.80 32.31 3.64
C GLU A 114 15.60 30.90 3.08
N LEU A 115 15.12 30.78 1.83
CA LEU A 115 14.73 29.52 1.20
C LEU A 115 15.88 28.85 0.44
N ASP A 116 15.82 27.52 0.39
CA ASP A 116 16.71 26.67 -0.40
C ASP A 116 16.01 26.11 -1.66
N LEU A 117 14.69 26.00 -1.62
CA LEU A 117 13.85 25.54 -2.73
C LEU A 117 12.51 26.30 -2.74
N ILE A 118 12.12 26.78 -3.92
CA ILE A 118 10.84 27.46 -4.17
C ILE A 118 10.12 26.71 -5.27
N VAL A 119 8.86 26.33 -5.07
CA VAL A 119 8.05 25.62 -6.05
C VAL A 119 6.73 26.36 -6.25
N GLY A 120 6.35 26.60 -7.50
CA GLY A 120 5.08 27.25 -7.82
C GLY A 120 4.63 27.01 -9.26
N THR A 121 3.33 27.17 -9.53
CA THR A 121 2.80 27.36 -10.89
C THR A 121 3.14 28.73 -11.45
N GLU A 122 2.76 29.00 -12.70
CA GLU A 122 2.94 30.30 -13.34
C GLU A 122 2.28 31.44 -12.53
N GLU A 123 1.03 31.24 -12.09
CA GLU A 123 0.29 32.21 -11.26
C GLU A 123 0.94 32.42 -9.89
N GLU A 124 1.46 31.35 -9.31
CA GLU A 124 2.14 31.36 -8.02
C GLU A 124 3.48 32.11 -8.09
N ILE A 125 4.22 31.99 -9.20
CA ILE A 125 5.42 32.79 -9.42
C ILE A 125 5.09 34.28 -9.59
N LEU A 126 3.99 34.61 -10.28
CA LEU A 126 3.55 36.00 -10.41
C LEU A 126 3.27 36.66 -9.05
N ILE A 127 2.56 35.95 -8.15
CA ILE A 127 2.26 36.51 -6.82
C ILE A 127 3.50 36.63 -5.92
N ALA A 128 4.49 35.74 -6.06
CA ALA A 128 5.71 35.80 -5.26
C ALA A 128 6.73 36.83 -5.79
N GLY A 129 6.77 37.04 -7.11
CA GLY A 129 7.83 37.81 -7.76
C GLY A 129 7.64 39.32 -7.80
N SER A 130 6.41 39.82 -7.92
CA SER A 130 6.19 41.27 -8.10
C SER A 130 4.90 41.82 -7.49
N GLU A 131 4.94 43.09 -7.11
CA GLU A 131 3.78 43.89 -6.71
C GLU A 131 3.12 44.63 -7.91
N TYR A 132 3.73 44.57 -9.10
CA TYR A 132 3.37 45.34 -10.30
C TYR A 132 2.81 44.45 -11.42
N TYR A 133 1.71 43.75 -11.14
CA TYR A 133 1.15 42.70 -12.01
C TYR A 133 0.67 43.16 -13.40
N GLU A 134 0.45 44.45 -13.62
CA GLU A 134 -0.01 44.98 -14.91
C GLU A 134 1.12 45.12 -15.94
N THR A 135 2.37 45.18 -15.49
CA THR A 135 3.53 45.49 -16.33
C THR A 135 4.59 44.40 -16.37
N GLU A 136 4.55 43.46 -15.41
CA GLU A 136 5.54 42.39 -15.28
C GLU A 136 5.13 41.13 -16.03
N THR A 137 6.13 40.40 -16.54
CA THR A 137 5.95 39.08 -17.15
C THR A 137 6.34 37.99 -16.17
N LEU A 138 6.05 36.73 -16.52
CA LEU A 138 6.50 35.59 -15.73
C LEU A 138 8.03 35.56 -15.62
N GLU A 139 8.75 35.87 -16.69
CA GLU A 139 10.20 35.87 -16.76
C GLU A 139 10.81 36.96 -15.88
N SER A 140 10.22 38.16 -15.83
CA SER A 140 10.70 39.21 -14.93
C SER A 140 10.42 38.88 -13.46
N CYS A 141 9.25 38.31 -13.14
CA CYS A 141 8.94 37.83 -11.80
C CYS A 141 9.91 36.72 -11.35
N LEU A 142 10.22 35.75 -12.22
CA LEU A 142 11.25 34.73 -11.96
C LEU A 142 12.62 35.37 -11.73
N ALA A 143 13.01 36.34 -12.56
CA ALA A 143 14.28 37.03 -12.41
C ALA A 143 14.36 37.78 -11.07
N ASP A 144 13.27 38.39 -10.62
CA ASP A 144 13.22 39.12 -9.35
C ASP A 144 13.25 38.20 -8.13
N ILE A 145 12.59 37.03 -8.18
CA ILE A 145 12.75 36.00 -7.15
C ILE A 145 14.21 35.55 -7.06
N ARG A 146 14.84 35.26 -8.21
CA ARG A 146 16.24 34.81 -8.28
C ARG A 146 17.27 35.87 -7.88
N LYS A 147 16.93 37.16 -7.96
CA LYS A 147 17.78 38.25 -7.42
C LYS A 147 17.72 38.31 -5.89
N GLN A 148 16.59 37.93 -5.31
CA GLN A 148 16.32 38.00 -3.87
C GLN A 148 16.64 36.70 -3.12
N SER A 149 16.81 35.59 -3.84
CA SER A 149 16.99 34.25 -3.28
C SER A 149 18.11 33.49 -3.97
N SER A 150 18.86 32.70 -3.21
CA SER A 150 19.78 31.69 -3.71
C SER A 150 19.11 30.31 -3.87
N ALA A 151 17.79 30.21 -3.68
CA ALA A 151 17.05 28.97 -3.81
C ALA A 151 17.07 28.42 -5.24
N THR A 152 16.92 27.10 -5.36
CA THR A 152 16.47 26.49 -6.61
C THR A 152 14.98 26.86 -6.80
N VAL A 153 14.60 27.33 -7.99
CA VAL A 153 13.19 27.67 -8.30
C VAL A 153 12.63 26.63 -9.28
N VAL A 154 11.50 26.02 -8.94
CA VAL A 154 10.80 25.04 -9.77
C VAL A 154 9.47 25.65 -10.22
N LEU A 155 9.36 25.87 -11.54
CA LEU A 155 8.15 26.34 -12.19
C LEU A 155 7.36 25.14 -12.73
N LYS A 156 6.18 24.89 -12.17
CA LYS A 156 5.22 23.88 -12.63
C LYS A 156 4.40 24.43 -13.81
N ARG A 157 4.30 23.67 -14.91
CA ARG A 157 3.57 24.02 -16.14
C ARG A 157 2.49 23.00 -16.50
N GLY A 158 1.87 22.38 -15.48
CA GLY A 158 0.81 21.40 -15.66
C GLY A 158 1.23 20.23 -16.57
N ALA A 159 0.51 20.01 -17.67
CA ALA A 159 0.78 18.93 -18.62
C ALA A 159 2.14 19.04 -19.35
N GLU A 160 2.74 20.23 -19.38
CA GLU A 160 4.06 20.46 -19.96
C GLU A 160 5.21 20.07 -19.01
N GLY A 161 4.90 19.68 -17.76
CA GLY A 161 5.88 19.27 -16.76
C GLY A 161 6.37 20.46 -15.92
N CYS A 162 7.68 20.62 -15.80
CA CYS A 162 8.29 21.70 -15.02
C CYS A 162 9.64 22.15 -15.57
N GLU A 163 10.02 23.36 -15.19
CA GLU A 163 11.35 23.93 -15.40
C GLU A 163 12.02 24.22 -14.05
N VAL A 164 13.28 23.85 -13.92
CA VAL A 164 14.08 23.99 -12.70
C VAL A 164 15.21 24.98 -12.96
N PHE A 165 15.18 26.10 -12.24
CA PHE A 165 16.18 27.15 -12.29
C PHE A 165 17.12 27.01 -11.10
N SER A 166 18.30 26.46 -11.35
CA SER A 166 19.38 26.42 -10.36
C SER A 166 19.97 27.83 -10.15
N PRO A 167 20.42 28.17 -8.93
CA PRO A 167 21.16 29.41 -8.68
C PRO A 167 22.47 29.49 -9.50
N GLU A 168 23.05 28.35 -9.89
CA GLU A 168 24.35 28.28 -10.56
C GLU A 168 24.25 28.34 -12.10
N SER A 169 23.05 28.23 -12.67
CA SER A 169 22.83 28.12 -14.12
C SER A 169 21.88 29.19 -14.65
N SER A 170 22.22 29.77 -15.80
CA SER A 170 21.32 30.67 -16.53
C SER A 170 20.25 29.91 -17.31
N THR A 171 20.49 28.65 -17.69
CA THR A 171 19.55 27.82 -18.44
C THR A 171 18.71 26.96 -17.49
N PRO A 172 17.37 26.91 -17.66
CA PRO A 172 16.53 25.99 -16.92
C PRO A 172 16.83 24.55 -17.29
N ILE A 173 16.64 23.66 -16.32
CA ILE A 173 16.65 22.21 -16.49
C ILE A 173 15.20 21.76 -16.56
N SER A 174 14.85 20.96 -17.55
CA SER A 174 13.52 20.36 -17.67
C SER A 174 13.66 18.85 -17.83
N ALA A 175 12.65 18.12 -17.37
CA ALA A 175 12.53 16.69 -17.56
C ALA A 175 11.31 16.39 -18.41
N ARG A 176 11.23 15.17 -18.94
CA ARG A 176 10.10 14.76 -19.77
C ARG A 176 8.76 14.96 -19.04
N SER A 177 7.74 15.34 -19.80
CA SER A 177 6.35 15.37 -19.34
C SER A 177 5.62 14.07 -19.66
N PHE A 178 4.42 13.94 -19.11
CA PHE A 178 3.62 12.71 -19.18
C PHE A 178 2.17 13.05 -19.56
N PRO A 179 1.86 13.17 -20.86
CA PRO A 179 0.49 13.43 -21.29
C PRO A 179 -0.41 12.27 -20.90
N ILE A 180 -1.43 12.53 -20.09
CA ILE A 180 -2.35 11.52 -19.57
C ILE A 180 -3.77 12.08 -19.45
N GLU A 181 -4.77 11.20 -19.52
CA GLU A 181 -6.16 11.58 -19.29
C GLU A 181 -6.38 11.98 -17.83
N VAL A 182 -6.86 13.19 -17.61
CA VAL A 182 -7.10 13.76 -16.28
C VAL A 182 -8.49 13.36 -15.81
N LEU A 183 -8.53 12.63 -14.69
CA LEU A 183 -9.74 12.26 -13.98
C LEU A 183 -10.03 13.23 -12.82
N ASN A 184 -8.99 13.59 -12.07
CA ASN A 184 -9.08 14.53 -10.94
C ASN A 184 -7.76 15.29 -10.78
N ILE A 185 -7.78 16.61 -10.60
CA ILE A 185 -6.56 17.42 -10.38
C ILE A 185 -6.13 17.51 -8.91
N LEU A 186 -6.97 17.07 -7.97
CA LEU A 186 -6.72 17.24 -6.54
C LEU A 186 -5.51 16.41 -6.09
N GLY A 187 -4.57 17.06 -5.39
CA GLY A 187 -3.35 16.43 -4.90
C GLY A 187 -2.21 16.33 -5.94
N ALA A 188 -2.41 16.79 -7.18
CA ALA A 188 -1.36 16.75 -8.20
C ALA A 188 -0.11 17.55 -7.79
N GLY A 189 -0.30 18.71 -7.17
CA GLY A 189 0.78 19.55 -6.64
C GLY A 189 1.54 18.87 -5.50
N ASP A 190 0.83 18.29 -4.53
CA ASP A 190 1.42 17.57 -3.40
C ASP A 190 2.20 16.34 -3.88
N ALA A 191 1.66 15.61 -4.86
CA ALA A 191 2.30 14.46 -5.46
C ALA A 191 3.58 14.88 -6.21
N PHE A 192 3.51 15.95 -7.01
CA PHE A 192 4.68 16.53 -7.67
C PHE A 192 5.76 16.88 -6.64
N MET A 193 5.38 17.59 -5.57
CA MET A 193 6.30 17.99 -4.51
C MET A 193 6.95 16.76 -3.84
N SER A 194 6.16 15.74 -3.50
CA SER A 194 6.65 14.48 -2.94
C SER A 194 7.67 13.79 -3.86
N GLY A 195 7.36 13.69 -5.17
CA GLY A 195 8.25 13.12 -6.17
C GLY A 195 9.56 13.91 -6.32
N PHE A 196 9.46 15.24 -6.39
CA PHE A 196 10.62 16.12 -6.49
C PHE A 196 11.52 16.02 -5.26
N LEU A 197 10.93 16.11 -4.05
CA LEU A 197 11.66 16.04 -2.78
C LEU A 197 12.28 14.68 -2.54
N ARG A 198 11.71 13.61 -3.09
CA ARG A 198 12.33 12.29 -3.03
C ARG A 198 13.75 12.29 -3.61
N GLY A 199 13.94 12.89 -4.78
CA GLY A 199 15.27 13.02 -5.40
C GLY A 199 16.11 14.10 -4.73
N TRP A 200 15.51 15.27 -4.48
CA TRP A 200 16.22 16.44 -3.96
C TRP A 200 16.83 16.20 -2.58
N LEU A 201 16.08 15.60 -1.64
CA LEU A 201 16.58 15.26 -0.30
C LEU A 201 17.59 14.09 -0.28
N ARG A 202 17.81 13.46 -1.43
CA ARG A 202 18.81 12.40 -1.68
C ARG A 202 19.98 12.89 -2.53
N ASN A 203 20.05 14.18 -2.85
CA ASN A 203 21.07 14.80 -3.70
C ASN A 203 21.15 14.16 -5.10
N GLU A 204 20.02 13.70 -5.63
CA GLU A 204 19.93 13.31 -7.03
C GLU A 204 20.00 14.56 -7.93
N ASN A 205 20.34 14.37 -9.21
CA ASN A 205 20.41 15.50 -10.12
C ASN A 205 19.01 16.13 -10.34
N LEU A 206 18.97 17.42 -10.68
CA LEU A 206 17.71 18.18 -10.79
C LEU A 206 16.79 17.68 -11.91
N GLU A 207 17.34 17.09 -12.97
CA GLU A 207 16.55 16.46 -14.04
C GLU A 207 15.80 15.22 -13.50
N THR A 208 16.44 14.39 -12.69
CA THR A 208 15.80 13.25 -12.02
C THR A 208 14.75 13.72 -11.01
N CYS A 209 15.02 14.78 -10.26
CA CYS A 209 14.03 15.38 -9.35
C CYS A 209 12.77 15.85 -10.12
N ALA A 210 12.97 16.58 -11.23
CA ALA A 210 11.91 17.03 -12.12
C ALA A 210 11.13 15.86 -12.74
N LEU A 211 11.84 14.80 -13.16
CA LEU A 211 11.24 13.59 -13.73
C LEU A 211 10.31 12.90 -12.74
N TYR A 212 10.74 12.73 -11.48
CA TYR A 212 9.93 12.15 -10.42
C TYR A 212 8.72 13.04 -10.08
N GLY A 213 8.91 14.35 -9.99
CA GLY A 213 7.81 15.29 -9.78
C GLY A 213 6.75 15.19 -10.88
N ASN A 214 7.17 15.26 -12.15
CA ASN A 214 6.28 15.14 -13.30
C ASN A 214 5.54 13.79 -13.31
N ALA A 215 6.23 12.68 -13.03
CA ALA A 215 5.63 11.34 -12.98
C ALA A 215 4.59 11.22 -11.86
N CYS A 216 4.89 11.72 -10.65
CA CYS A 216 3.95 11.70 -9.53
C CYS A 216 2.69 12.51 -9.81
N GLY A 217 2.85 13.74 -10.33
CA GLY A 217 1.73 14.59 -10.70
C GLY A 217 0.83 13.92 -11.75
N ALA A 218 1.44 13.34 -12.79
CA ALA A 218 0.70 12.63 -13.84
C ALA A 218 -0.02 11.38 -13.33
N LEU A 219 0.58 10.62 -12.41
CA LEU A 219 -0.06 9.41 -11.88
C LEU A 219 -1.27 9.73 -11.00
N VAL A 220 -1.17 10.72 -10.11
CA VAL A 220 -2.27 11.06 -9.19
C VAL A 220 -3.52 11.48 -9.94
N VAL A 221 -3.36 12.22 -11.04
CA VAL A 221 -4.52 12.74 -11.77
C VAL A 221 -5.33 11.68 -12.52
N THR A 222 -4.83 10.44 -12.61
CA THR A 222 -5.53 9.31 -13.23
C THR A 222 -6.49 8.59 -12.29
N ARG A 223 -6.61 9.03 -11.03
CA ARG A 223 -7.41 8.39 -9.98
C ARG A 223 -8.37 9.39 -9.33
N HIS A 224 -9.42 8.88 -8.69
CA HIS A 224 -10.44 9.72 -8.05
C HIS A 224 -9.95 10.38 -6.74
N GLY A 225 -9.05 9.74 -6.00
CA GLY A 225 -8.60 10.20 -4.68
C GLY A 225 -7.50 11.26 -4.73
N CYS A 226 -7.25 11.91 -3.59
CA CYS A 226 -6.08 12.78 -3.37
C CYS A 226 -4.93 11.94 -2.76
N SER A 227 -4.78 11.93 -1.43
CA SER A 227 -3.72 11.16 -0.76
C SER A 227 -3.75 9.64 -1.07
N PRO A 228 -4.91 8.95 -1.12
CA PRO A 228 -4.95 7.53 -1.51
C PRO A 228 -4.59 7.28 -2.98
N ALA A 229 -4.43 8.31 -3.81
CA ALA A 229 -3.98 8.16 -5.19
C ALA A 229 -2.46 8.31 -5.35
N SER A 230 -1.77 8.78 -4.31
CA SER A 230 -0.32 9.02 -4.35
C SER A 230 0.44 7.74 -4.72
N PRO A 231 1.33 7.79 -5.74
CA PRO A 231 2.02 6.60 -6.19
C PRO A 231 3.16 6.22 -5.25
N SER A 232 3.38 4.93 -5.11
CA SER A 232 4.61 4.38 -4.56
C SER A 232 5.81 4.58 -5.48
N PHE A 233 7.03 4.39 -4.95
CA PHE A 233 8.21 4.49 -5.80
C PHE A 233 8.26 3.42 -6.90
N ALA A 234 7.80 2.20 -6.61
CA ALA A 234 7.71 1.14 -7.61
C ALA A 234 6.75 1.52 -8.76
N GLU A 235 5.63 2.19 -8.46
CA GLU A 235 4.75 2.76 -9.48
C GLU A 235 5.46 3.82 -10.33
N ILE A 236 6.21 4.74 -9.70
CA ILE A 236 6.96 5.79 -10.39
C ILE A 236 7.99 5.17 -11.34
N GLU A 237 8.80 4.23 -10.88
CA GLU A 237 9.83 3.56 -11.68
C GLU A 237 9.24 2.78 -12.86
N TYR A 238 8.17 2.01 -12.60
CA TYR A 238 7.49 1.25 -13.65
C TYR A 238 6.86 2.18 -14.68
N PHE A 239 6.18 3.25 -14.23
CA PHE A 239 5.58 4.26 -15.09
C PHE A 239 6.62 4.94 -15.97
N ILE A 240 7.72 5.42 -15.39
CA ILE A 240 8.82 6.05 -16.14
C ILE A 240 9.40 5.08 -17.18
N SER A 241 9.78 3.88 -16.76
CA SER A 241 10.52 2.94 -17.62
C SER A 241 9.70 2.41 -18.79
N ASN A 242 8.36 2.44 -18.69
CA ASN A 242 7.48 1.80 -19.64
C ASN A 242 6.53 2.74 -20.39
N PHE A 243 6.46 4.02 -20.03
CA PHE A 243 5.51 4.97 -20.63
C PHE A 243 5.54 4.98 -22.17
N ASP A 244 6.73 4.98 -22.78
CA ASP A 244 6.88 5.09 -24.23
C ASP A 244 6.61 3.77 -24.98
N ASN A 245 6.54 2.65 -24.27
CA ASN A 245 6.32 1.33 -24.85
C ASN A 245 4.84 1.05 -25.19
N PHE A 246 3.93 1.91 -24.74
CA PHE A 246 2.50 1.72 -24.89
C PHE A 246 1.87 2.88 -25.68
N PRO A 247 1.71 2.73 -27.01
CA PRO A 247 1.08 3.75 -27.84
C PRO A 247 -0.37 3.91 -27.37
N ASN A 248 -0.77 5.15 -27.10
CA ASN A 248 -2.09 5.56 -26.58
C ASN A 248 -2.30 5.50 -25.07
N LEU A 249 -1.27 5.35 -24.22
CA LEU A 249 -1.47 5.53 -22.77
C LEU A 249 -2.16 6.86 -22.39
N ALA A 250 -1.91 7.90 -23.20
CA ALA A 250 -2.51 9.22 -23.05
C ALA A 250 -4.01 9.29 -23.38
N GLN A 251 -4.56 8.33 -24.12
CA GLN A 251 -5.92 8.38 -24.70
C GLN A 251 -6.78 7.17 -24.33
N HIS A 252 -6.16 6.00 -24.13
CA HIS A 252 -6.84 4.76 -23.81
C HIS A 252 -6.03 3.93 -22.81
N PRO A 253 -6.67 3.33 -21.80
CA PRO A 253 -5.96 2.48 -20.87
C PRO A 253 -5.45 1.21 -21.57
N HIS A 254 -4.13 1.10 -21.73
CA HIS A 254 -3.51 -0.16 -22.11
C HIS A 254 -3.68 -1.19 -20.99
N GLN A 255 -4.47 -2.24 -21.23
CA GLN A 255 -4.96 -3.15 -20.19
C GLN A 255 -3.84 -3.76 -19.35
N THR A 256 -2.74 -4.22 -19.97
CA THR A 256 -1.63 -4.84 -19.23
C THR A 256 -0.83 -3.83 -18.40
N PHE A 257 -0.66 -2.61 -18.91
CA PHE A 257 0.08 -1.55 -18.21
C PHE A 257 -0.69 -1.12 -16.96
N TRP A 258 -1.97 -0.79 -17.12
CA TRP A 258 -2.80 -0.34 -16.01
C TRP A 258 -3.11 -1.45 -15.03
N SER A 259 -3.20 -2.71 -15.46
CA SER A 259 -3.26 -3.85 -14.54
C SER A 259 -2.02 -3.91 -13.65
N LYS A 260 -0.82 -3.77 -14.22
CA LYS A 260 0.43 -3.75 -13.44
C LYS A 260 0.52 -2.52 -12.52
N MET A 261 0.16 -1.34 -12.99
CA MET A 261 0.10 -0.13 -12.17
C MET A 261 -0.88 -0.29 -10.99
N ASN A 262 -2.05 -0.86 -11.24
CA ASN A 262 -3.05 -1.10 -10.20
C ASN A 262 -2.58 -2.16 -9.19
N GLN A 263 -1.87 -3.21 -9.63
CA GLN A 263 -1.22 -4.17 -8.74
C GLN A 263 -0.24 -3.45 -7.80
N LEU A 264 0.70 -2.65 -8.34
CA LEU A 264 1.68 -1.92 -7.54
C LEU A 264 1.02 -0.93 -6.57
N HIS A 265 -0.07 -0.29 -7.01
CA HIS A 265 -0.84 0.61 -6.16
C HIS A 265 -1.52 -0.13 -5.00
N LEU A 266 -2.20 -1.24 -5.29
CA LEU A 266 -2.85 -2.07 -4.27
C LEU A 266 -1.84 -2.69 -3.29
N ARG A 267 -0.62 -2.99 -3.74
CA ARG A 267 0.47 -3.39 -2.83
C ARG A 267 0.71 -2.33 -1.76
N THR A 268 0.70 -1.07 -2.15
CA THR A 268 0.94 0.06 -1.25
C THR A 268 -0.26 0.32 -0.35
N GLU A 269 -1.46 0.39 -0.92
CA GLU A 269 -2.71 0.67 -0.20
C GLU A 269 -3.07 -0.42 0.82
N LEU A 270 -2.77 -1.68 0.54
CA LEU A 270 -3.15 -2.81 1.39
C LEU A 270 -2.05 -3.20 2.39
N ARG A 271 -0.81 -2.77 2.20
CA ARG A 271 0.26 -3.04 3.17
C ARG A 271 -0.05 -2.36 4.50
N GLN A 272 0.25 -3.05 5.60
CA GLN A 272 0.24 -2.38 6.91
C GLN A 272 1.32 -1.28 6.94
N PRO A 273 1.12 -0.18 7.68
CA PRO A 273 2.15 0.84 7.86
C PRO A 273 3.42 0.20 8.45
N GLN A 274 4.54 0.27 7.72
CA GLN A 274 5.81 -0.31 8.17
C GLN A 274 6.74 0.76 8.72
N ASN A 275 7.64 0.35 9.61
CA ASN A 275 8.75 1.18 10.05
C ASN A 275 9.67 1.49 8.84
N PRO A 276 9.90 2.77 8.50
CA PRO A 276 10.67 3.18 7.32
C PRO A 276 12.14 2.72 7.31
N GLU A 277 12.69 2.28 8.45
CA GLU A 277 14.09 1.84 8.53
C GLU A 277 14.34 0.41 8.04
N ARG A 278 13.29 -0.41 7.87
CA ARG A 278 13.38 -1.75 7.27
C ARG A 278 12.07 -2.08 6.54
N PRO A 279 12.06 -2.25 5.20
CA PRO A 279 10.91 -2.81 4.51
C PRO A 279 10.79 -4.30 4.86
N VAL A 280 10.25 -4.62 6.04
CA VAL A 280 9.97 -5.99 6.46
C VAL A 280 8.58 -6.32 5.93
N ARG A 281 8.47 -7.20 4.93
CA ARG A 281 7.16 -7.74 4.49
C ARG A 281 6.31 -8.10 5.71
N GLU A 282 5.01 -7.81 5.66
CA GLU A 282 4.06 -8.08 6.75
C GLU A 282 4.23 -9.53 7.23
N GLU A 283 4.74 -9.68 8.46
CA GLU A 283 4.91 -10.99 9.07
C GLU A 283 3.53 -11.58 9.36
N LEU A 284 3.30 -12.82 8.94
CA LEU A 284 2.00 -13.47 9.03
C LEU A 284 2.15 -14.89 9.58
N LEU A 285 1.93 -15.06 10.88
CA LEU A 285 2.09 -16.32 11.60
C LEU A 285 0.71 -16.94 11.83
N ILE A 286 0.19 -17.67 10.84
CA ILE A 286 -1.21 -18.09 10.80
C ILE A 286 -1.38 -19.45 11.50
N LEU A 287 -2.28 -19.50 12.49
CA LEU A 287 -2.89 -20.77 12.92
C LEU A 287 -4.04 -21.11 11.96
N ALA A 288 -3.83 -22.11 11.09
CA ALA A 288 -4.73 -22.43 9.99
C ALA A 288 -5.60 -23.65 10.30
N TYR A 289 -6.90 -23.46 10.56
CA TYR A 289 -7.85 -24.50 10.93
C TYR A 289 -9.17 -24.39 10.13
N ASP A 290 -9.07 -23.97 8.88
CA ASP A 290 -10.14 -23.91 7.86
C ASP A 290 -10.49 -25.28 7.22
N HIS A 291 -9.90 -26.36 7.74
CA HIS A 291 -10.15 -27.74 7.28
C HIS A 291 -11.62 -28.11 7.54
N ARG A 292 -12.24 -28.85 6.62
CA ARG A 292 -13.65 -29.29 6.71
C ARG A 292 -13.75 -30.80 6.51
N THR A 293 -13.45 -31.27 5.30
CA THR A 293 -13.55 -32.69 4.91
C THR A 293 -12.80 -33.63 5.85
N GLN A 294 -11.58 -33.32 6.29
CA GLN A 294 -10.84 -34.19 7.21
C GLN A 294 -11.55 -34.35 8.57
N PHE A 295 -12.16 -33.28 9.09
CA PHE A 295 -12.93 -33.35 10.32
C PHE A 295 -14.25 -34.11 10.11
N GLU A 296 -14.94 -33.88 8.99
CA GLU A 296 -16.17 -34.59 8.63
C GLU A 296 -15.93 -36.09 8.46
N ASP A 297 -14.85 -36.48 7.79
CA ASP A 297 -14.43 -37.87 7.63
C ASP A 297 -14.16 -38.52 8.99
N SER A 298 -13.38 -37.84 9.84
CA SER A 298 -13.09 -38.32 11.19
C SER A 298 -14.35 -38.44 12.06
N CYS A 299 -15.29 -37.49 11.98
CA CYS A 299 -16.57 -37.59 12.66
C CYS A 299 -17.38 -38.80 12.19
N ARG A 300 -17.41 -39.08 10.87
CA ARG A 300 -18.09 -40.25 10.31
C ARG A 300 -17.45 -41.57 10.76
N GLU A 301 -16.13 -41.62 10.82
CA GLU A 301 -15.37 -42.81 11.26
C GLU A 301 -15.54 -43.10 12.76
N ASN A 302 -15.71 -42.05 13.58
CA ASN A 302 -15.82 -42.15 15.04
C ASN A 302 -17.27 -42.03 15.56
N ASP A 303 -18.27 -42.00 14.67
CA ASP A 303 -19.70 -41.82 15.00
C ASP A 303 -19.97 -40.56 15.87
N LEU A 304 -19.30 -39.46 15.54
CA LEU A 304 -19.44 -38.16 16.21
C LEU A 304 -20.35 -37.21 15.41
N PRO A 305 -21.13 -36.34 16.08
CA PRO A 305 -21.93 -35.33 15.40
C PRO A 305 -21.05 -34.24 14.75
N LEU A 306 -21.49 -33.65 13.64
CA LEU A 306 -20.73 -32.60 12.96
C LEU A 306 -20.53 -31.33 13.80
N ASP A 307 -21.46 -31.02 14.73
CA ASP A 307 -21.31 -29.89 15.66
C ASP A 307 -20.11 -30.05 16.63
N PHE A 308 -19.58 -31.28 16.74
CA PHE A 308 -18.33 -31.55 17.46
C PHE A 308 -17.14 -30.79 16.85
N ILE A 309 -17.16 -30.57 15.52
CA ILE A 309 -16.15 -29.82 14.78
C ILE A 309 -16.14 -28.36 15.26
N SER A 310 -17.30 -27.70 15.32
CA SER A 310 -17.41 -26.32 15.83
C SER A 310 -16.95 -26.22 17.28
N THR A 311 -17.32 -27.19 18.12
CA THR A 311 -16.91 -27.25 19.53
C THR A 311 -15.38 -27.31 19.67
N PHE A 312 -14.72 -28.10 18.82
CA PHE A 312 -13.26 -28.21 18.80
C PHE A 312 -12.60 -26.94 18.27
N LYS A 313 -13.11 -26.34 17.17
CA LYS A 313 -12.56 -25.10 16.61
C LYS A 313 -12.63 -23.93 17.59
N GLU A 314 -13.66 -23.87 18.43
CA GLU A 314 -13.71 -22.92 19.55
C GLU A 314 -12.56 -23.13 20.55
N GLN A 315 -12.14 -24.38 20.80
CA GLN A 315 -11.01 -24.64 21.70
C GLN A 315 -9.67 -24.31 21.03
N VAL A 316 -9.54 -24.56 19.73
CA VAL A 316 -8.37 -24.11 18.94
C VAL A 316 -8.25 -22.59 19.00
N TYR A 317 -9.36 -21.87 18.81
CA TYR A 317 -9.39 -20.41 18.92
C TYR A 317 -9.00 -19.91 20.32
N LYS A 318 -9.48 -20.55 21.40
CA LYS A 318 -9.02 -20.22 22.75
C LYS A 318 -7.52 -20.44 22.95
N GLY A 319 -6.96 -21.50 22.34
CA GLY A 319 -5.52 -21.73 22.33
C GLY A 319 -4.76 -20.60 21.61
N PHE A 320 -5.27 -20.15 20.46
CA PHE A 320 -4.75 -18.97 19.77
C PHE A 320 -4.81 -17.71 20.65
N GLN A 321 -5.94 -17.44 21.32
CA GLN A 321 -6.10 -16.25 22.17
C GLN A 321 -5.04 -16.19 23.27
N LYS A 322 -4.71 -17.34 23.91
CA LYS A 322 -3.64 -17.40 24.91
C LYS A 322 -2.28 -16.99 24.35
N VAL A 323 -1.93 -17.48 23.17
CA VAL A 323 -0.67 -17.12 22.51
C VAL A 323 -0.68 -15.66 22.09
N HIS A 324 -1.80 -15.15 21.60
CA HIS A 324 -1.96 -13.75 21.21
C HIS A 324 -1.79 -12.79 22.38
N GLU A 325 -2.39 -13.09 23.53
CA GLU A 325 -2.22 -12.30 24.75
C GLU A 325 -0.75 -12.21 25.20
N ALA A 326 0.01 -13.30 25.03
CA ALA A 326 1.43 -13.37 25.37
C ALA A 326 2.36 -12.70 24.33
N ASN A 327 1.88 -12.49 23.09
CA ASN A 327 2.70 -12.07 21.94
C ASN A 327 2.09 -10.88 21.18
N LYS A 328 1.52 -9.90 21.91
CA LYS A 328 0.93 -8.72 21.28
C LYS A 328 1.90 -8.08 20.28
N ASN A 329 1.39 -7.78 19.07
CA ASN A 329 2.11 -7.15 17.95
C ASN A 329 3.08 -8.03 17.13
N LYS A 330 2.94 -9.37 17.12
CA LYS A 330 3.82 -10.29 16.34
C LYS A 330 3.20 -10.91 15.08
N GLY A 331 2.42 -10.15 14.31
CA GLY A 331 1.90 -10.63 13.01
C GLY A 331 0.99 -11.88 13.10
N LEU A 332 0.38 -12.12 14.26
CA LEU A 332 -0.44 -13.30 14.51
C LEU A 332 -1.74 -13.22 13.71
N ALA A 333 -2.19 -14.38 13.26
CA ALA A 333 -3.36 -14.49 12.41
C ALA A 333 -4.07 -15.84 12.57
N ILE A 334 -5.35 -15.87 12.22
CA ILE A 334 -6.12 -17.11 12.09
C ILE A 334 -6.60 -17.28 10.65
N LEU A 335 -6.72 -18.53 10.21
CA LEU A 335 -7.42 -18.89 8.98
C LEU A 335 -8.49 -19.93 9.33
N ILE A 336 -9.74 -19.56 9.15
CA ILE A 336 -10.90 -20.32 9.63
C ILE A 336 -12.01 -20.33 8.57
N ASP A 337 -12.71 -21.46 8.44
CA ASP A 337 -13.84 -21.58 7.52
C ASP A 337 -15.12 -20.96 8.11
N PRO A 338 -16.03 -20.48 7.26
CA PRO A 338 -17.26 -19.85 7.74
C PRO A 338 -18.36 -20.85 8.10
N GLU A 339 -18.22 -22.15 7.84
CA GLU A 339 -19.25 -23.15 8.11
C GLU A 339 -19.21 -23.59 9.58
N TYR A 340 -18.05 -24.07 10.05
CA TYR A 340 -17.86 -24.49 11.43
C TYR A 340 -17.27 -23.39 12.33
N GLY A 341 -16.77 -22.29 11.75
CA GLY A 341 -16.14 -21.17 12.44
C GLY A 341 -17.00 -19.90 12.57
N GLN A 342 -18.27 -19.93 12.16
CA GLN A 342 -19.11 -18.73 12.06
C GLN A 342 -19.20 -17.91 13.36
N THR A 343 -19.32 -18.57 14.52
CA THR A 343 -19.38 -17.90 15.83
C THR A 343 -18.09 -17.12 16.12
N ILE A 344 -16.93 -17.70 15.81
CA ILE A 344 -15.62 -17.05 16.01
C ILE A 344 -15.51 -15.83 15.10
N LEU A 345 -15.90 -15.97 13.83
CA LEU A 345 -15.89 -14.89 12.85
C LEU A 345 -16.79 -13.71 13.28
N ASN A 346 -18.02 -13.99 13.72
CA ASN A 346 -18.94 -12.96 14.19
C ASN A 346 -18.39 -12.19 15.41
N ASN A 347 -17.68 -12.88 16.30
CA ASN A 347 -17.12 -12.27 17.51
C ASN A 347 -15.75 -11.61 17.30
N SER A 348 -15.12 -11.79 16.12
CA SER A 348 -13.77 -11.30 15.83
C SER A 348 -13.74 -10.21 14.74
N ALA A 349 -14.87 -9.58 14.43
CA ALA A 349 -14.95 -8.58 13.37
C ALA A 349 -13.98 -7.39 13.58
N ASP A 350 -13.82 -6.96 14.83
CA ASP A 350 -12.95 -5.85 15.25
C ASP A 350 -11.68 -6.32 15.97
N ALA A 351 -11.23 -7.55 15.69
CA ALA A 351 -10.02 -8.09 16.29
C ALA A 351 -8.76 -7.30 15.90
N ASP A 352 -7.79 -7.25 16.80
CA ASP A 352 -6.48 -6.62 16.60
C ASP A 352 -5.44 -7.55 15.93
N TYR A 353 -5.89 -8.70 15.41
CA TYR A 353 -5.10 -9.67 14.65
C TYR A 353 -5.74 -9.93 13.28
N VAL A 354 -4.95 -10.49 12.35
CA VAL A 354 -5.39 -10.70 10.97
C VAL A 354 -6.26 -11.96 10.86
N ILE A 355 -7.32 -11.89 10.05
CA ILE A 355 -8.25 -13.01 9.83
C ILE A 355 -8.30 -13.35 8.34
N GLY A 356 -8.10 -14.63 8.03
CA GLY A 356 -8.30 -15.21 6.71
C GLY A 356 -9.55 -16.07 6.68
N VAL A 357 -10.29 -16.00 5.57
CA VAL A 357 -11.49 -16.83 5.36
C VAL A 357 -11.44 -17.45 3.95
N PRO A 358 -11.56 -18.78 3.81
CA PRO A 358 -11.62 -19.44 2.51
C PRO A 358 -12.86 -19.01 1.73
N ILE A 359 -12.78 -19.09 0.41
CA ILE A 359 -13.91 -18.83 -0.51
C ILE A 359 -14.30 -20.07 -1.32
N GLU A 360 -13.41 -21.07 -1.39
CA GLU A 360 -13.61 -22.31 -2.10
C GLU A 360 -14.50 -23.31 -1.35
N LYS A 361 -15.20 -24.14 -2.12
CA LYS A 361 -15.80 -25.37 -1.62
C LYS A 361 -14.70 -26.41 -1.36
N ALA A 362 -14.71 -27.01 -0.17
CA ALA A 362 -13.70 -28.00 0.20
C ALA A 362 -13.68 -29.19 -0.77
N GLY A 363 -12.48 -29.63 -1.16
CA GLY A 363 -12.29 -30.79 -2.04
C GLY A 363 -12.75 -30.62 -3.49
N ALA A 364 -13.20 -29.42 -3.90
CA ALA A 364 -13.71 -29.24 -5.26
C ALA A 364 -12.60 -29.18 -6.32
N PHE A 365 -12.72 -30.05 -7.33
CA PHE A 365 -11.94 -30.01 -8.55
C PHE A 365 -12.85 -30.31 -9.76
N PRO A 366 -13.04 -29.39 -10.72
CA PRO A 366 -12.45 -28.03 -10.79
C PRO A 366 -12.90 -27.10 -9.65
N LEU A 367 -12.17 -26.00 -9.47
CA LEU A 367 -12.45 -25.01 -8.43
C LEU A 367 -13.90 -24.51 -8.50
N SER A 368 -14.59 -24.55 -7.36
CA SER A 368 -15.94 -24.00 -7.18
C SER A 368 -16.05 -23.27 -5.83
N TRP A 369 -17.05 -22.40 -5.72
CA TRP A 369 -17.22 -21.51 -4.58
C TRP A 369 -18.07 -22.14 -3.48
N LEU A 370 -17.80 -21.75 -2.23
CA LEU A 370 -18.50 -22.27 -1.07
C LEU A 370 -20.01 -21.98 -1.09
N LYS A 371 -20.38 -20.78 -1.53
CA LYS A 371 -21.78 -20.36 -1.69
C LYS A 371 -22.05 -20.07 -3.17
N ASP A 372 -23.25 -20.39 -3.61
CA ASP A 372 -23.74 -19.97 -4.92
C ASP A 372 -23.91 -18.44 -4.97
N GLY A 373 -23.98 -17.88 -6.19
CA GLY A 373 -24.23 -16.46 -6.42
C GLY A 373 -22.97 -15.63 -6.67
N SER A 374 -23.07 -14.32 -6.42
CA SER A 374 -22.01 -13.37 -6.77
C SER A 374 -20.88 -13.35 -5.75
N LEU A 375 -19.65 -13.64 -6.19
CA LEU A 375 -18.44 -13.47 -5.38
C LEU A 375 -18.32 -12.05 -4.82
N TYR A 376 -18.73 -11.04 -5.60
CA TYR A 376 -18.69 -9.64 -5.16
C TYR A 376 -19.54 -9.42 -3.91
N GLN A 377 -20.78 -9.91 -3.90
CA GLN A 377 -21.67 -9.78 -2.73
C GLN A 377 -21.11 -10.54 -1.53
N GLN A 378 -20.64 -11.77 -1.75
CA GLN A 378 -20.08 -12.60 -0.68
C GLN A 378 -18.84 -11.98 0.00
N LEU A 379 -18.02 -11.22 -0.75
CA LEU A 379 -16.84 -10.54 -0.22
C LEU A 379 -17.12 -9.14 0.31
N LEU A 380 -18.14 -8.46 -0.22
CA LEU A 380 -18.58 -7.14 0.26
C LEU A 380 -19.13 -7.21 1.69
N GLU A 381 -19.80 -8.30 2.05
CA GLU A 381 -20.36 -8.54 3.39
C GLU A 381 -19.28 -8.81 4.47
N ARG A 382 -18.04 -9.09 4.07
CA ARG A 382 -16.93 -9.37 5.01
C ARG A 382 -16.23 -8.07 5.43
N PRO A 383 -15.77 -7.96 6.69
CA PRO A 383 -14.91 -6.86 7.13
C PRO A 383 -13.71 -6.65 6.20
N ALA A 384 -13.37 -5.39 5.94
CA ALA A 384 -12.38 -5.06 4.91
C ALA A 384 -10.95 -5.54 5.22
N GLY A 385 -10.61 -5.69 6.50
CA GLY A 385 -9.32 -6.20 6.94
C GLY A 385 -9.14 -7.71 6.77
N TRP A 386 -10.23 -8.45 6.50
CA TRP A 386 -10.13 -9.90 6.32
C TRP A 386 -9.59 -10.24 4.94
N PHE A 387 -8.60 -11.12 4.89
CA PHE A 387 -8.06 -11.59 3.62
C PHE A 387 -8.86 -12.78 3.09
N VAL A 388 -8.90 -12.89 1.77
CA VAL A 388 -9.56 -13.98 1.05
C VAL A 388 -8.54 -15.06 0.78
N LYS A 389 -8.84 -16.30 1.15
CA LYS A 389 -8.02 -17.46 0.82
C LYS A 389 -8.72 -18.31 -0.23
N VAL A 390 -7.97 -18.86 -1.17
CA VAL A 390 -8.44 -19.88 -2.11
C VAL A 390 -7.43 -21.02 -2.17
N LEU A 391 -7.88 -22.26 -1.93
CA LEU A 391 -7.09 -23.45 -2.23
C LEU A 391 -7.29 -23.83 -3.69
N TRP A 392 -6.19 -23.98 -4.42
CA TRP A 392 -6.20 -24.12 -5.86
C TRP A 392 -5.22 -25.20 -6.33
N HIS A 393 -5.75 -26.17 -7.08
CA HIS A 393 -4.97 -27.25 -7.66
C HIS A 393 -4.61 -26.93 -9.10
N PHE A 394 -3.32 -26.92 -9.43
CA PHE A 394 -2.86 -26.63 -10.78
C PHE A 394 -1.46 -27.18 -11.05
N HIS A 395 -1.20 -27.57 -12.30
CA HIS A 395 0.12 -27.85 -12.83
C HIS A 395 0.15 -27.52 -14.33
N THR A 396 1.31 -27.07 -14.84
CA THR A 396 1.45 -26.63 -16.25
C THR A 396 1.22 -27.74 -17.28
N GLN A 397 1.37 -29.00 -16.86
CA GLN A 397 1.13 -30.20 -17.68
C GLN A 397 -0.32 -30.74 -17.64
N MET A 398 -1.23 -30.09 -16.92
CA MET A 398 -2.66 -30.40 -17.00
C MET A 398 -3.21 -30.14 -18.41
N SER A 399 -4.36 -30.73 -18.76
CA SER A 399 -4.96 -30.51 -20.08
C SER A 399 -5.31 -29.02 -20.29
N PRO A 400 -5.23 -28.50 -21.54
CA PRO A 400 -5.55 -27.10 -21.82
C PRO A 400 -6.94 -26.69 -21.31
N GLU A 401 -7.93 -27.58 -21.41
CA GLU A 401 -9.29 -27.36 -20.93
C GLU A 401 -9.34 -27.19 -19.42
N GLU A 402 -8.70 -28.08 -18.66
CA GLU A 402 -8.63 -27.98 -17.20
C GLU A 402 -7.91 -26.72 -16.75
N LYS A 403 -6.79 -26.38 -17.41
CA LYS A 403 -6.03 -25.15 -17.12
C LYS A 403 -6.88 -23.90 -17.32
N GLU A 404 -7.60 -23.81 -18.43
CA GLU A 404 -8.46 -22.66 -18.71
C GLU A 404 -9.61 -22.54 -17.71
N VAL A 405 -10.25 -23.66 -17.32
CA VAL A 405 -11.28 -23.64 -16.27
C VAL A 405 -10.71 -23.10 -14.97
N GLN A 406 -9.55 -23.59 -14.55
CA GLN A 406 -8.91 -23.19 -13.30
C GLN A 406 -8.47 -21.72 -13.31
N LEU A 407 -7.80 -21.26 -14.37
CA LEU A 407 -7.35 -19.86 -14.51
C LEU A 407 -8.53 -18.90 -14.66
N SER A 408 -9.62 -19.30 -15.33
CA SER A 408 -10.83 -18.49 -15.44
C SER A 408 -11.48 -18.22 -14.09
N GLN A 409 -11.55 -19.23 -13.20
CA GLN A 409 -12.08 -19.05 -11.84
C GLN A 409 -11.19 -18.13 -11.00
N LEU A 410 -9.87 -18.31 -11.06
CA LEU A 410 -8.94 -17.41 -10.36
C LEU A 410 -8.99 -15.98 -10.88
N ARG A 411 -9.11 -15.76 -12.20
CA ARG A 411 -9.28 -14.42 -12.79
C ARG A 411 -10.50 -13.72 -12.20
N LYS A 412 -11.65 -14.39 -12.17
CA LYS A 412 -12.89 -13.84 -11.56
C LYS A 412 -12.69 -13.45 -10.10
N LEU A 413 -12.05 -14.31 -9.30
CA LEU A 413 -11.79 -14.01 -7.90
C LEU A 413 -10.81 -12.83 -7.73
N ASN A 414 -9.76 -12.78 -8.53
CA ASN A 414 -8.77 -11.70 -8.52
C ASN A 414 -9.39 -10.36 -8.89
N GLU A 415 -10.24 -10.31 -9.92
CA GLU A 415 -10.99 -9.11 -10.32
C GLU A 415 -11.86 -8.57 -9.18
N VAL A 416 -12.60 -9.45 -8.49
CA VAL A 416 -13.43 -9.05 -7.35
C VAL A 416 -12.58 -8.57 -6.17
N CYS A 417 -11.50 -9.28 -5.85
CA CYS A 417 -10.59 -8.87 -4.76
C CYS A 417 -9.96 -7.50 -5.07
N THR A 418 -9.56 -7.27 -6.32
CA THR A 418 -9.02 -6.00 -6.80
C THR A 418 -10.04 -4.87 -6.65
N ALA A 419 -11.27 -5.08 -7.12
CA ALA A 419 -12.34 -4.08 -7.06
C ALA A 419 -12.73 -3.71 -5.62
N LEU A 420 -12.70 -4.68 -4.70
CA LEU A 420 -13.03 -4.49 -3.29
C LEU A 420 -11.81 -4.16 -2.41
N LYS A 421 -10.62 -3.99 -3.00
CA LYS A 421 -9.35 -3.79 -2.28
C LYS A 421 -9.16 -4.85 -1.17
N ARG A 422 -9.21 -6.13 -1.54
CA ARG A 422 -9.03 -7.28 -0.63
C ARG A 422 -7.70 -7.97 -0.90
N LYS A 423 -7.00 -8.34 0.16
CA LYS A 423 -5.81 -9.20 0.05
C LYS A 423 -6.25 -10.62 -0.34
N LEU A 424 -5.67 -11.15 -1.42
CA LEU A 424 -5.92 -12.51 -1.89
C LEU A 424 -4.72 -13.41 -1.57
N MET A 425 -4.96 -14.52 -0.88
CA MET A 425 -4.00 -15.60 -0.69
C MET A 425 -4.38 -16.77 -1.61
N ILE A 426 -3.47 -17.16 -2.50
CA ILE A 426 -3.61 -18.38 -3.30
C ILE A 426 -2.79 -19.48 -2.63
N GLU A 427 -3.47 -20.48 -2.11
CA GLU A 427 -2.86 -21.74 -1.66
C GLU A 427 -2.72 -22.67 -2.87
N LEU A 428 -1.52 -22.70 -3.44
CA LEU A 428 -1.21 -23.52 -4.61
C LEU A 428 -0.84 -24.93 -4.16
N ILE A 429 -1.60 -25.91 -4.65
CA ILE A 429 -1.36 -27.34 -4.46
C ILE A 429 -1.05 -27.96 -5.82
N ILE A 430 0.13 -28.58 -5.94
CA ILE A 430 0.46 -29.41 -7.10
C ILE A 430 -0.30 -30.74 -6.94
N PRO A 431 -1.11 -31.18 -7.92
CA PRO A 431 -1.78 -32.48 -7.87
C PRO A 431 -0.77 -33.64 -7.75
N GLU A 432 -1.16 -34.72 -7.06
CA GLU A 432 -0.25 -35.83 -6.69
C GLU A 432 0.43 -36.52 -7.89
N ASP A 433 -0.20 -36.48 -9.07
CA ASP A 433 0.35 -37.05 -10.31
C ASP A 433 1.50 -36.24 -10.92
N PHE A 434 1.80 -35.05 -10.36
CA PHE A 434 2.83 -34.15 -10.88
C PHE A 434 3.94 -33.88 -9.87
N PRO A 435 5.18 -33.65 -10.34
CA PRO A 435 6.30 -33.35 -9.45
C PRO A 435 6.16 -31.96 -8.82
N GLU A 436 6.26 -31.87 -7.49
CA GLU A 436 6.33 -30.61 -6.75
C GLU A 436 7.81 -30.23 -6.56
N THR A 437 8.31 -29.31 -7.39
CA THR A 437 9.70 -28.84 -7.40
C THR A 437 9.73 -27.32 -7.50
N GLY A 438 10.90 -26.71 -7.26
CA GLY A 438 11.09 -25.28 -7.48
C GLY A 438 10.73 -24.83 -8.91
N SER A 439 11.05 -25.65 -9.92
CA SER A 439 10.72 -25.35 -11.33
C SER A 439 9.21 -25.41 -11.58
N SER A 440 8.54 -26.49 -11.15
CA SER A 440 7.10 -26.65 -11.43
C SER A 440 6.25 -25.62 -10.71
N LEU A 441 6.62 -25.23 -9.48
CA LEU A 441 6.00 -24.10 -8.78
C LEU A 441 6.25 -22.77 -9.53
N GLY A 442 7.50 -22.49 -9.91
CA GLY A 442 7.85 -21.28 -10.65
C GLY A 442 7.12 -21.18 -12.00
N GLU A 443 7.04 -22.27 -12.76
CA GLU A 443 6.32 -22.31 -14.04
C GLU A 443 4.81 -22.08 -13.85
N THR A 444 4.21 -22.70 -12.82
CA THR A 444 2.80 -22.49 -12.47
C THR A 444 2.51 -21.04 -12.10
N MET A 445 3.34 -20.45 -11.23
CA MET A 445 3.21 -19.04 -10.84
C MET A 445 3.37 -18.11 -12.05
N SER A 446 4.28 -18.43 -12.97
CA SER A 446 4.43 -17.69 -14.23
C SER A 446 3.15 -17.71 -15.08
N GLU A 447 2.49 -18.87 -15.25
CA GLU A 447 1.20 -18.94 -15.97
C GLU A 447 0.12 -18.08 -15.28
N VAL A 448 0.09 -18.04 -13.94
CA VAL A 448 -0.86 -17.21 -13.18
C VAL A 448 -0.62 -15.71 -13.39
N TYR A 449 0.64 -15.25 -13.33
CA TYR A 449 0.96 -13.85 -13.62
C TYR A 449 0.69 -13.46 -15.08
N GLN A 450 0.98 -14.36 -16.03
CA GLN A 450 0.67 -14.15 -17.45
C GLN A 450 -0.85 -14.07 -17.71
N ALA A 451 -1.66 -14.76 -16.89
CA ALA A 451 -3.11 -14.64 -16.89
C ALA A 451 -3.64 -13.35 -16.22
N GLY A 452 -2.76 -12.44 -15.77
CA GLY A 452 -3.13 -11.17 -15.15
C GLY A 452 -3.62 -11.29 -13.70
N ILE A 453 -3.34 -12.42 -13.05
CA ILE A 453 -3.69 -12.66 -11.64
C ILE A 453 -2.47 -12.29 -10.78
N SER A 454 -2.69 -11.55 -9.69
CA SER A 454 -1.60 -11.07 -8.83
C SER A 454 -2.02 -11.21 -7.36
N PRO A 455 -1.79 -12.38 -6.75
CA PRO A 455 -2.20 -12.62 -5.37
C PRO A 455 -1.36 -11.78 -4.41
N PHE A 456 -1.95 -11.41 -3.27
CA PHE A 456 -1.20 -10.73 -2.23
C PHE A 456 -0.16 -11.66 -1.58
N TRP A 457 -0.54 -12.92 -1.36
CA TRP A 457 0.33 -13.98 -0.86
C TRP A 457 0.19 -15.27 -1.66
N TRP A 458 1.31 -15.96 -1.84
CA TRP A 458 1.34 -17.38 -2.16
C TRP A 458 1.42 -18.19 -0.87
N LYS A 459 0.57 -19.21 -0.73
CA LYS A 459 0.72 -20.24 0.30
C LYS A 459 1.12 -21.54 -0.40
N ILE A 460 2.31 -22.04 -0.10
CA ILE A 460 2.90 -23.20 -0.79
C ILE A 460 3.57 -24.14 0.20
N THR A 461 3.73 -25.39 -0.20
CA THR A 461 4.58 -26.35 0.51
C THR A 461 6.01 -25.82 0.57
N ALA A 462 6.68 -26.02 1.70
CA ALA A 462 8.11 -25.80 1.77
C ALA A 462 8.85 -26.75 0.81
N LEU A 463 9.92 -26.24 0.18
CA LEU A 463 10.86 -27.06 -0.57
C LEU A 463 12.01 -27.46 0.35
N ASP A 464 12.62 -28.61 0.09
CA ASP A 464 13.63 -29.18 0.98
C ASP A 464 15.03 -28.57 0.77
N THR A 465 15.25 -27.85 -0.33
CA THR A 465 16.57 -27.30 -0.68
C THR A 465 16.53 -25.81 -1.03
N GLU A 466 17.58 -25.09 -0.63
CA GLU A 466 17.77 -23.66 -0.98
C GLU A 466 17.77 -23.44 -2.50
N LYS A 467 18.36 -24.37 -3.26
CA LYS A 467 18.42 -24.27 -4.72
C LYS A 467 17.03 -24.28 -5.36
N GLU A 468 16.15 -25.16 -4.90
CA GLU A 468 14.78 -25.20 -5.41
C GLU A 468 13.98 -23.98 -4.97
N TRP A 469 14.19 -23.50 -3.74
CA TRP A 469 13.58 -22.28 -3.24
C TRP A 469 13.97 -21.06 -4.09
N GLN A 470 15.27 -20.88 -4.35
CA GLN A 470 15.80 -19.83 -5.24
C GLN A 470 15.27 -19.94 -6.67
N THR A 471 15.10 -21.16 -7.19
CA THR A 471 14.54 -21.38 -8.52
C THR A 471 13.10 -20.85 -8.62
N MET A 472 12.27 -21.14 -7.62
CA MET A 472 10.89 -20.64 -7.56
C MET A 472 10.86 -19.12 -7.38
N THR A 473 11.67 -18.57 -6.46
CA THR A 473 11.63 -17.12 -6.19
C THR A 473 12.20 -16.27 -7.31
N ALA A 474 13.09 -16.80 -8.16
CA ALA A 474 13.54 -16.08 -9.36
C ALA A 474 12.37 -15.73 -10.30
N THR A 475 11.32 -16.56 -10.33
CA THR A 475 10.06 -16.21 -11.03
C THR A 475 9.35 -15.05 -10.34
N LEU A 476 9.29 -15.05 -9.00
CA LEU A 476 8.67 -13.97 -8.24
C LEU A 476 9.41 -12.64 -8.42
N ASP A 477 10.74 -12.64 -8.36
CA ASP A 477 11.57 -11.47 -8.65
C ASP A 477 11.30 -10.87 -10.05
N LYS A 478 10.97 -11.72 -11.03
CA LYS A 478 10.64 -11.26 -12.38
C LYS A 478 9.25 -10.63 -12.48
N TYR A 479 8.24 -11.20 -11.81
CA TYR A 479 6.84 -10.83 -12.01
C TYR A 479 6.28 -9.93 -10.91
N ASP A 480 6.63 -10.19 -9.65
CA ASP A 480 6.11 -9.52 -8.46
C ASP A 480 7.12 -9.59 -7.30
N PRO A 481 8.17 -8.76 -7.32
CA PRO A 481 9.20 -8.71 -6.26
C PRO A 481 8.60 -8.52 -4.86
N ASP A 482 7.42 -7.90 -4.78
CA ASP A 482 6.76 -7.49 -3.56
C ASP A 482 5.81 -8.53 -2.97
N VAL A 483 5.58 -9.66 -3.66
CA VAL A 483 4.72 -10.75 -3.17
C VAL A 483 5.33 -11.42 -1.95
N GLY A 484 4.46 -11.80 -1.00
CA GLY A 484 4.83 -12.60 0.16
C GLY A 484 4.57 -14.09 -0.08
N VAL A 485 5.44 -14.93 0.48
CA VAL A 485 5.28 -16.39 0.48
C VAL A 485 5.06 -16.87 1.92
N ILE A 486 4.02 -17.68 2.09
CA ILE A 486 3.58 -18.27 3.35
C ILE A 486 3.78 -19.79 3.29
N ILE A 487 4.51 -20.34 4.25
CA ILE A 487 4.81 -21.78 4.29
C ILE A 487 3.62 -22.59 4.80
N LEU A 488 3.18 -23.58 4.03
CA LEU A 488 2.19 -24.59 4.41
C LEU A 488 2.87 -25.76 5.15
N GLY A 489 2.23 -26.25 6.22
CA GLY A 489 2.79 -27.34 7.02
C GLY A 489 2.49 -28.78 6.62
N LYS A 490 1.46 -29.05 5.77
CA LYS A 490 1.08 -30.41 5.30
C LYS A 490 1.01 -31.54 6.36
N ASN A 491 0.72 -31.23 7.63
CA ASN A 491 0.75 -32.21 8.75
C ASN A 491 2.15 -32.80 9.03
N ALA A 492 3.21 -32.07 8.68
CA ALA A 492 4.59 -32.42 9.02
C ALA A 492 4.84 -32.34 10.54
N PRO A 493 5.78 -33.13 11.07
CA PRO A 493 6.27 -32.98 12.45
C PRO A 493 6.84 -31.57 12.71
N ILE A 494 6.69 -31.05 13.93
CA ILE A 494 7.11 -29.68 14.27
C ILE A 494 8.61 -29.47 14.06
N GLU A 495 9.42 -30.50 14.29
CA GLU A 495 10.87 -30.47 14.15
C GLU A 495 11.32 -30.18 12.71
N GLN A 496 10.52 -30.57 11.71
CA GLN A 496 10.81 -30.34 10.30
C GLN A 496 10.77 -28.85 9.93
N PHE A 497 9.95 -28.05 10.65
CA PHE A 497 9.83 -26.61 10.38
C PHE A 497 11.13 -25.85 10.54
N LYS A 498 12.05 -26.33 11.39
CA LYS A 498 13.36 -25.69 11.54
C LYS A 498 14.13 -25.67 10.22
N THR A 499 14.17 -26.81 9.53
CA THR A 499 14.84 -26.91 8.23
C THR A 499 14.11 -26.09 7.18
N TRP A 500 12.78 -26.23 7.10
CA TRP A 500 11.97 -25.54 6.10
C TRP A 500 12.00 -24.02 6.23
N PHE A 501 11.92 -23.47 7.45
CA PHE A 501 12.02 -22.03 7.65
C PHE A 501 13.40 -21.50 7.34
N SER A 502 14.47 -22.25 7.65
CA SER A 502 15.85 -21.89 7.26
C SER A 502 16.00 -21.82 5.74
N VAL A 503 15.50 -22.84 5.02
CA VAL A 503 15.52 -22.86 3.55
C VAL A 503 14.69 -21.71 2.99
N ALA A 504 13.49 -21.49 3.52
CA ALA A 504 12.58 -20.46 3.03
C ALA A 504 13.10 -19.04 3.25
N ARG A 505 13.87 -18.80 4.33
CA ARG A 505 14.51 -17.50 4.63
C ARG A 505 15.78 -17.23 3.82
N SER A 506 16.22 -18.16 2.98
CA SER A 506 17.33 -17.93 2.06
C SER A 506 17.02 -16.85 1.00
N THR A 507 15.75 -16.46 0.85
CA THR A 507 15.28 -15.42 -0.08
C THR A 507 14.31 -14.47 0.63
N PRO A 508 14.14 -13.23 0.13
CA PRO A 508 13.39 -12.21 0.87
C PRO A 508 11.87 -12.40 0.84
N HIS A 509 11.33 -13.29 -0.01
CA HIS A 509 9.88 -13.43 -0.22
C HIS A 509 9.12 -14.03 0.96
N THR A 510 9.75 -14.88 1.75
CA THR A 510 9.07 -15.61 2.82
C THR A 510 8.72 -14.66 3.96
N CYS A 511 7.43 -14.50 4.23
CA CYS A 511 6.93 -13.57 5.24
C CYS A 511 6.10 -14.24 6.34
N GLY A 512 6.11 -15.57 6.42
CA GLY A 512 5.46 -16.29 7.53
C GLY A 512 5.07 -17.72 7.18
N PHE A 513 4.14 -18.26 7.95
CA PHE A 513 3.64 -19.62 7.81
C PHE A 513 2.12 -19.67 8.04
N ALA A 514 1.51 -20.73 7.52
CA ALA A 514 0.13 -21.09 7.78
C ALA A 514 0.05 -22.58 8.11
N ILE A 515 0.13 -22.89 9.40
CA ILE A 515 0.27 -24.25 9.91
C ILE A 515 -0.98 -24.63 10.68
N GLY A 516 -1.49 -25.83 10.38
CA GLY A 516 -2.76 -26.33 10.88
C GLY A 516 -2.61 -27.67 11.59
N ARG A 517 -2.82 -28.76 10.83
CA ARG A 517 -2.86 -30.13 11.37
C ARG A 517 -1.65 -30.51 12.24
N SER A 518 -0.45 -30.04 11.90
CA SER A 518 0.76 -30.21 12.74
C SER A 518 0.63 -29.68 14.17
N ILE A 519 -0.28 -28.72 14.41
CA ILE A 519 -0.56 -28.13 15.72
C ILE A 519 -1.77 -28.82 16.37
N PHE A 520 -2.88 -28.96 15.63
CA PHE A 520 -4.17 -29.34 16.23
C PHE A 520 -4.61 -30.80 16.02
N TRP A 521 -4.04 -31.55 15.07
CA TRP A 521 -4.62 -32.84 14.67
C TRP A 521 -4.55 -33.89 15.78
N GLU A 522 -3.42 -33.99 16.48
CA GLU A 522 -3.31 -34.91 17.62
C GLU A 522 -4.26 -34.49 18.77
N ALA A 523 -4.47 -33.19 18.97
CA ALA A 523 -5.45 -32.70 19.96
C ALA A 523 -6.88 -33.09 19.55
N TRP A 524 -7.18 -33.06 18.26
CA TRP A 524 -8.46 -33.51 17.72
C TRP A 524 -8.66 -35.00 17.98
N GLU A 525 -7.70 -35.85 17.61
CA GLU A 525 -7.79 -37.31 17.80
C GLU A 525 -7.98 -37.66 19.27
N GLN A 526 -7.19 -37.07 20.18
CA GLN A 526 -7.33 -37.32 21.61
C GLN A 526 -8.68 -36.81 22.17
N PHE A 527 -9.20 -35.70 21.66
CA PHE A 527 -10.49 -35.17 22.10
C PHE A 527 -11.66 -36.01 21.57
N ALA A 528 -11.59 -36.44 20.30
CA ALA A 528 -12.57 -37.31 19.65
C ALA A 528 -12.65 -38.70 20.33
N GLU A 529 -11.51 -39.24 20.75
CA GLU A 529 -11.41 -40.50 21.49
C GLU A 529 -11.74 -40.38 22.99
N GLY A 530 -11.99 -39.16 23.49
CA GLY A 530 -12.28 -38.91 24.91
C GLY A 530 -11.06 -39.06 25.85
N LYS A 531 -9.84 -39.05 25.31
CA LYS A 531 -8.58 -39.12 26.07
C LYS A 531 -8.24 -37.82 26.78
N ILE A 532 -8.63 -36.68 26.19
CA ILE A 532 -8.52 -35.35 26.80
C ILE A 532 -9.89 -34.68 26.86
N ASN A 533 -10.07 -33.80 27.84
CA ASN A 533 -11.30 -33.05 28.01
C ASN A 533 -11.25 -31.68 27.29
N LYS A 534 -12.41 -31.03 27.16
CA LYS A 534 -12.57 -29.74 26.45
C LYS A 534 -11.63 -28.63 26.99
N SER A 535 -11.29 -28.63 28.27
CA SER A 535 -10.43 -27.61 28.88
C SER A 535 -8.93 -27.84 28.65
N GLU A 536 -8.52 -29.04 28.25
CA GLU A 536 -7.13 -29.39 27.96
C GLU A 536 -6.72 -29.01 26.53
N VAL A 537 -7.68 -29.04 25.58
CA VAL A 537 -7.42 -28.72 24.16
C VAL A 537 -6.74 -27.34 23.98
N PRO A 538 -7.22 -26.23 24.58
CA PRO A 538 -6.59 -24.93 24.38
C PRO A 538 -5.12 -24.86 24.82
N GLU A 539 -4.72 -25.59 25.88
CA GLU A 539 -3.32 -25.60 26.33
C GLU A 539 -2.42 -26.30 25.32
N MET A 540 -2.85 -27.47 24.84
CA MET A 540 -2.09 -28.24 23.84
C MET A 540 -1.90 -27.46 22.54
N ILE A 541 -2.94 -26.72 22.11
CA ILE A 541 -2.86 -25.84 20.93
C ILE A 541 -1.90 -24.68 21.18
N ALA A 542 -2.00 -24.01 22.32
CA ALA A 542 -1.16 -22.86 22.65
C ALA A 542 0.33 -23.24 22.72
N GLU A 543 0.65 -24.36 23.38
CA GLU A 543 2.03 -24.86 23.49
C GLU A 543 2.66 -25.12 22.12
N ARG A 544 1.97 -25.88 21.26
CA ARG A 544 2.49 -26.23 19.93
C ARG A 544 2.57 -25.04 19.00
N TYR A 545 1.57 -24.16 19.03
CA TYR A 545 1.60 -22.95 18.22
C TYR A 545 2.73 -22.02 18.65
N GLN A 546 2.95 -21.84 19.96
CA GLN A 546 4.09 -21.10 20.48
C GLN A 546 5.42 -21.74 20.06
N GLN A 547 5.54 -23.06 20.11
CA GLN A 547 6.74 -23.77 19.67
C GLN A 547 7.07 -23.48 18.20
N VAL A 548 6.07 -23.46 17.31
CA VAL A 548 6.27 -23.13 15.89
C VAL A 548 6.68 -21.66 15.71
N ILE A 549 6.07 -20.74 16.47
CA ILE A 549 6.45 -19.31 16.49
C ILE A 549 7.90 -19.13 16.96
N ASP A 550 8.30 -19.85 18.01
CA ASP A 550 9.65 -19.80 18.54
C ASP A 550 10.66 -20.35 17.53
N ILE A 551 10.34 -21.43 16.82
CA ILE A 551 11.18 -21.93 15.72
C ILE A 551 11.29 -20.85 14.64
N TRP A 552 10.19 -20.21 14.26
CA TRP A 552 10.20 -19.13 13.27
C TRP A 552 11.07 -17.94 13.70
N HIS A 553 11.00 -17.48 14.94
CA HIS A 553 11.80 -16.31 15.37
C HIS A 553 13.26 -16.62 15.67
N ASN A 554 13.62 -17.87 15.99
CA ASN A 554 14.98 -18.25 16.41
C ASN A 554 15.89 -18.74 15.27
N ILE A 555 15.44 -18.68 14.02
CA ILE A 555 16.21 -18.99 12.80
C ILE A 555 16.70 -17.71 12.17
#